data_AF-A0A3D4H663-F1
#
_entry.id   AF-A0A3D4H663-F1
#
_cell.length_a   1.000
_cell.length_b   1.000
_cell.length_c   1.000
_cell.angle_alpha   90.00
_cell.angle_beta   90.00
_cell.angle_gamma   90.00
#
_symmetry.space_group_name_H-M   'P 1'
#
loop_
_entity.id
_entity.type
_entity.pdbx_description
1 polymer ?
#
loop_
_entity_poly.entity_id
_entity_poly.type
_entity_poly.pdbx_seq_one_letter_code
_entity_poly.pdbx_strand_id
1 'polypeptide(L)'
;MSYEDAPGLTEDELDQLVIDDYSQNEAICPKGGFLSRCLEYFRTVSEVSDASILGSLLPIFSACLSEKVRLKPNLWGNFRLTLYSLLAGSPGTGKSTLIRVVHKLAGEVLPKERFGTQHTSVEALFDTMDPEKGGNPDKLFIISEGNEVINGWSQKNSVNSAMGKKMLALHDADPWSMSFRKDAAQGNDTPMRKIECASANMLMGTTTNTAGFSQLSDRDGMRRRFLIFIIKESVRTIYYPQGGAETPKFKELCLNASVLGQIAGDVDMDDSAKTEWIRIQNDNRAKLKRLNVLTGGQSAAIEATLVSTEPSHIMKVATIFACCELIDPYVTSYTSYSSYGVPLDREKSRDAPILTSKHIKYAEKFIKQCTYNALQLDRVADTDTIQEEFFQIETKVFDNYSKYTCDLEQEPGKKDVFKVSLKKSELTRLVSSNGERGSIKTDRLHKVILPEMNKIGRRHIGEEDGSVIY
;
A
#
# COMPACT_ATOMS: atom_id res chain seq x y z
N MET A 1 -38.20 -16.84 -3.62
CA MET A 1 -37.06 -17.75 -3.34
C MET A 1 -36.77 -17.61 -1.87
N SER A 2 -36.76 -18.73 -1.15
CA SER A 2 -36.60 -18.82 0.31
C SER A 2 -35.20 -18.40 0.76
N TYR A 3 -35.07 -18.01 2.02
CA TYR A 3 -33.84 -17.49 2.62
C TYR A 3 -32.90 -18.60 3.17
N GLU A 4 -33.15 -19.87 2.80
CA GLU A 4 -32.58 -21.05 3.47
C GLU A 4 -31.50 -21.78 2.65
N ASP A 5 -31.29 -21.43 1.37
CA ASP A 5 -30.34 -22.10 0.46
C ASP A 5 -29.01 -21.36 0.27
N ALA A 6 -28.58 -20.56 1.25
CA ALA A 6 -27.27 -19.92 1.27
C ALA A 6 -26.30 -20.72 2.14
N PRO A 7 -25.49 -21.66 1.59
CA PRO A 7 -24.44 -22.31 2.37
C PRO A 7 -23.46 -21.24 2.86
N GLY A 8 -23.36 -21.09 4.18
CA GLY A 8 -22.35 -20.25 4.80
C GLY A 8 -20.97 -20.84 4.51
N LEU A 9 -20.13 -20.07 3.82
CA LEU A 9 -18.74 -20.44 3.59
C LEU A 9 -18.03 -20.65 4.93
N THR A 10 -17.35 -21.77 5.06
CA THR A 10 -16.57 -22.16 6.24
C THR A 10 -15.32 -21.28 6.39
N GLU A 11 -14.73 -21.25 7.58
CA GLU A 11 -13.46 -20.53 7.84
C GLU A 11 -12.34 -20.99 6.88
N ASP A 12 -12.27 -22.29 6.60
CA ASP A 12 -11.36 -22.88 5.61
C ASP A 12 -11.61 -22.37 4.18
N GLU A 13 -12.86 -22.05 3.79
CA GLU A 13 -13.18 -21.46 2.49
C GLU A 13 -12.88 -19.96 2.44
N LEU A 14 -12.94 -19.26 3.57
CA LEU A 14 -12.47 -17.87 3.71
C LEU A 14 -10.94 -17.78 3.61
N ASP A 15 -10.20 -18.73 4.20
CA ASP A 15 -8.75 -18.78 4.04
C ASP A 15 -8.32 -19.34 2.66
N GLN A 16 -9.07 -20.27 2.05
CA GLN A 16 -8.84 -20.64 0.63
C GLN A 16 -9.12 -19.48 -0.35
N LEU A 17 -10.05 -18.57 -0.02
CA LEU A 17 -10.24 -17.32 -0.77
C LEU A 17 -9.12 -16.28 -0.59
N VAL A 18 -8.19 -16.53 0.34
CA VAL A 18 -7.08 -15.64 0.72
C VAL A 18 -5.71 -16.21 0.32
N ILE A 19 -5.62 -17.50 -0.02
CA ILE A 19 -4.36 -18.17 -0.41
C ILE A 19 -4.43 -18.71 -1.86
N ASP A 20 -4.47 -17.79 -2.82
CA ASP A 20 -3.49 -17.90 -3.91
C ASP A 20 -2.12 -17.72 -3.23
N ASP A 21 -1.20 -18.67 -3.37
CA ASP A 21 0.13 -18.62 -2.71
C ASP A 21 1.04 -17.58 -3.39
N TYR A 22 0.67 -16.31 -3.19
CA TYR A 22 1.25 -15.11 -3.75
C TYR A 22 2.63 -14.88 -3.12
N SER A 23 3.64 -15.54 -3.71
CA SER A 23 5.04 -15.45 -3.35
C SER A 23 5.48 -13.99 -3.23
N GLN A 24 5.57 -13.50 -1.99
CA GLN A 24 6.07 -12.16 -1.63
C GLN A 24 7.51 -11.90 -2.13
N ASN A 25 8.16 -12.93 -2.66
CA ASN A 25 9.51 -12.90 -3.19
C ASN A 25 9.60 -12.68 -4.71
N GLU A 26 8.60 -13.10 -5.50
CA GLU A 26 8.67 -13.05 -6.98
C GLU A 26 8.10 -11.74 -7.57
N ALA A 27 8.80 -11.17 -8.56
CA ALA A 27 8.25 -10.09 -9.37
C ALA A 27 7.16 -10.58 -10.34
N ILE A 28 5.93 -10.13 -10.10
CA ILE A 28 4.79 -10.27 -11.01
C ILE A 28 4.86 -9.14 -12.06
N CYS A 29 5.59 -9.39 -13.14
CA CYS A 29 5.63 -8.53 -14.33
C CYS A 29 5.76 -9.39 -15.59
N PRO A 30 5.55 -8.81 -16.79
CA PRO A 30 5.91 -9.47 -18.02
C PRO A 30 7.37 -9.94 -18.02
N LYS A 31 7.61 -11.19 -18.44
CA LYS A 31 8.94 -11.79 -18.49
C LYS A 31 9.67 -11.37 -19.77
N GLY A 32 10.98 -11.17 -19.67
CA GLY A 32 11.82 -10.57 -20.72
C GLY A 32 11.86 -9.05 -20.65
N GLY A 33 12.48 -8.43 -21.66
CA GLY A 33 12.51 -6.97 -21.85
C GLY A 33 13.24 -6.17 -20.74
N PHE A 34 12.98 -4.87 -20.73
CA PHE A 34 13.62 -3.90 -19.83
C PHE A 34 13.38 -4.16 -18.34
N LEU A 35 12.16 -4.55 -17.93
CA LEU A 35 11.87 -4.87 -16.53
C LEU A 35 12.70 -6.05 -16.02
N SER A 36 12.87 -7.10 -16.83
CA SER A 36 13.69 -8.26 -16.44
C SER A 36 15.17 -7.88 -16.31
N ARG A 37 15.70 -7.01 -17.18
CA ARG A 37 17.06 -6.46 -17.04
C ARG A 37 17.23 -5.61 -15.78
N CYS A 38 16.21 -4.83 -15.41
CA CYS A 38 16.24 -4.10 -14.15
C CYS A 38 16.31 -5.07 -12.96
N LEU A 39 15.47 -6.10 -12.92
CA LEU A 39 15.53 -7.12 -11.87
C LEU A 39 16.91 -7.82 -11.82
N GLU A 40 17.45 -8.23 -12.97
CA GLU A 40 18.81 -8.80 -13.08
C GLU A 40 19.89 -7.88 -12.49
N TYR A 41 19.89 -6.59 -12.84
CA TYR A 41 20.85 -5.65 -12.28
C TYR A 41 20.65 -5.48 -10.76
N PHE A 42 19.42 -5.23 -10.31
CA PHE A 42 19.14 -4.94 -8.90
C PHE A 42 19.40 -6.15 -7.99
N ARG A 43 19.26 -7.39 -8.48
CA ARG A 43 19.70 -8.62 -7.78
C ARG A 43 21.20 -8.63 -7.43
N THR A 44 22.04 -7.87 -8.14
CA THR A 44 23.50 -7.78 -7.88
C THR A 44 23.89 -6.74 -6.82
N VAL A 45 22.94 -5.90 -6.39
CA VAL A 45 23.16 -4.77 -5.47
C VAL A 45 22.12 -4.66 -4.35
N SER A 46 21.10 -5.52 -4.33
CA SER A 46 20.05 -5.51 -3.32
C SER A 46 19.63 -6.91 -2.87
N GLU A 47 19.59 -7.09 -1.56
CA GLU A 47 19.23 -8.34 -0.88
C GLU A 47 17.73 -8.60 -0.78
N VAL A 48 16.88 -7.63 -1.15
CA VAL A 48 15.42 -7.70 -0.98
C VAL A 48 14.74 -8.44 -2.14
N SER A 49 13.47 -8.81 -1.95
CA SER A 49 12.68 -9.54 -2.95
C SER A 49 12.56 -8.82 -4.30
N ASP A 50 12.39 -9.60 -5.36
CA ASP A 50 12.17 -9.07 -6.70
C ASP A 50 10.85 -8.28 -6.78
N ALA A 51 9.83 -8.69 -6.02
CA ALA A 51 8.60 -7.92 -5.81
C ALA A 51 8.90 -6.51 -5.25
N SER A 52 9.75 -6.41 -4.23
CA SER A 52 10.14 -5.13 -3.61
C SER A 52 11.02 -4.26 -4.51
N ILE A 53 11.91 -4.88 -5.31
CA ILE A 53 12.67 -4.21 -6.36
C ILE A 53 11.71 -3.59 -7.39
N LEU A 54 10.77 -4.39 -7.92
CA LEU A 54 9.78 -3.91 -8.89
C LEU A 54 8.90 -2.79 -8.29
N GLY A 55 8.38 -2.98 -7.09
CA GLY A 55 7.60 -1.98 -6.36
C GLY A 55 8.34 -0.67 -6.12
N SER A 56 9.68 -0.71 -6.05
CA SER A 56 10.49 0.50 -5.94
C SER A 56 10.72 1.22 -7.26
N LEU A 57 10.76 0.48 -8.37
CA LEU A 57 11.01 1.04 -9.70
C LEU A 57 9.75 1.67 -10.33
N LEU A 58 8.56 1.11 -10.08
CA LEU A 58 7.32 1.56 -10.73
C LEU A 58 6.95 3.03 -10.45
N PRO A 59 7.10 3.61 -9.24
CA PRO A 59 6.89 5.05 -9.02
C PRO A 59 7.84 5.93 -9.84
N ILE A 60 9.06 5.47 -10.12
CA ILE A 60 10.05 6.21 -10.91
C ILE A 60 9.68 6.17 -12.39
N PHE A 61 9.33 4.98 -12.90
CA PHE A 61 8.88 4.80 -14.28
C PHE A 61 7.57 5.54 -14.54
N SER A 62 6.65 5.53 -13.58
CA SER A 62 5.46 6.38 -13.62
C SER A 62 5.82 7.86 -13.67
N ALA A 63 6.73 8.34 -12.82
CA ALA A 63 7.14 9.75 -12.82
C ALA A 63 7.78 10.21 -14.16
N CYS A 64 8.39 9.29 -14.92
CA CYS A 64 8.87 9.55 -16.29
C CYS A 64 7.74 9.69 -17.31
N LEU A 65 6.64 8.95 -17.14
CA LEU A 65 5.49 8.89 -18.07
C LEU A 65 4.39 9.90 -17.74
N SER A 66 4.27 10.32 -16.47
CA SER A 66 3.07 10.93 -15.86
C SER A 66 2.50 12.17 -16.56
N GLU A 67 3.30 12.93 -17.31
CA GLU A 67 2.86 14.15 -18.01
C GLU A 67 2.37 13.87 -19.44
N LYS A 68 2.99 12.88 -20.10
CA LYS A 68 2.96 12.67 -21.55
C LYS A 68 2.07 11.52 -21.96
N VAL A 69 1.96 10.50 -21.11
CA VAL A 69 1.13 9.32 -21.34
C VAL A 69 -0.16 9.43 -20.54
N ARG A 70 -1.30 9.32 -21.23
CA ARG A 70 -2.63 9.48 -20.65
C ARG A 70 -3.47 8.25 -20.98
N LEU A 71 -4.41 7.88 -20.10
CA LEU A 71 -5.50 7.01 -20.54
C LEU A 71 -6.49 7.85 -21.35
N LYS A 72 -6.96 7.30 -22.48
CA LYS A 72 -7.86 8.01 -23.41
C LYS A 72 -9.00 8.74 -22.67
N PRO A 73 -9.19 10.06 -22.82
CA PRO A 73 -10.02 10.87 -21.92
C PRO A 73 -11.45 10.36 -21.71
N ASN A 74 -12.04 9.81 -22.77
CA ASN A 74 -13.41 9.29 -22.82
C ASN A 74 -13.66 8.08 -21.89
N LEU A 75 -12.60 7.48 -21.33
CA LEU A 75 -12.68 6.31 -20.46
C LEU A 75 -12.53 6.66 -18.97
N TRP A 76 -11.78 7.72 -18.61
CA TRP A 76 -11.30 7.92 -17.22
C TRP A 76 -11.16 9.37 -16.71
N GLY A 77 -11.40 10.42 -17.52
CA GLY A 77 -11.19 11.81 -17.09
C GLY A 77 -9.70 12.18 -16.93
N ASN A 78 -9.35 13.04 -15.95
CA ASN A 78 -7.97 13.49 -15.68
C ASN A 78 -7.11 12.40 -15.01
N PHE A 79 -6.94 11.27 -15.68
CA PHE A 79 -6.23 10.11 -15.13
C PHE A 79 -4.71 10.23 -15.32
N ARG A 80 -3.97 10.47 -14.22
CA ARG A 80 -2.51 10.41 -14.19
C ARG A 80 -2.02 9.04 -13.72
N LEU A 81 -0.82 8.65 -14.15
CA LEU A 81 -0.20 7.35 -13.82
C LEU A 81 0.36 7.26 -12.38
N THR A 82 0.07 8.25 -11.52
CA THR A 82 0.55 8.39 -10.13
C THR A 82 0.51 7.08 -9.33
N LEU A 83 1.68 6.62 -8.86
CA LEU A 83 1.83 5.45 -7.99
C LEU A 83 2.54 5.83 -6.70
N TYR A 84 1.98 5.40 -5.57
CA TYR A 84 2.65 5.37 -4.28
C TYR A 84 3.02 3.92 -3.95
N SER A 85 4.26 3.69 -3.48
CA SER A 85 4.73 2.37 -3.07
C SER A 85 5.46 2.43 -1.75
N LEU A 86 5.19 1.45 -0.89
CA LEU A 86 5.60 1.40 0.50
C LEU A 86 6.35 0.11 0.79
N LEU A 87 7.64 0.22 1.12
CA LEU A 87 8.48 -0.89 1.56
C LEU A 87 8.43 -0.99 3.09
N ALA A 88 7.68 -1.96 3.61
CA ALA A 88 7.48 -2.18 5.03
C ALA A 88 8.38 -3.32 5.55
N GLY A 89 9.17 -3.09 6.60
CA GLY A 89 9.97 -4.15 7.22
C GLY A 89 10.85 -3.69 8.37
N SER A 90 11.38 -4.62 9.15
CA SER A 90 12.26 -4.32 10.30
C SER A 90 13.55 -3.59 9.92
N PRO A 91 14.22 -2.88 10.85
CA PRO A 91 15.58 -2.39 10.63
C PRO A 91 16.51 -3.52 10.16
N GLY A 92 17.49 -3.19 9.30
CA GLY A 92 18.44 -4.17 8.74
C GLY A 92 17.98 -4.91 7.47
N THR A 93 16.68 -4.93 7.13
CA THR A 93 16.16 -5.70 5.96
C THR A 93 16.46 -5.10 4.57
N GLY A 94 17.59 -4.41 4.39
CA GLY A 94 18.07 -3.91 3.08
C GLY A 94 17.26 -2.79 2.39
N LYS A 95 16.08 -2.43 2.90
CA LYS A 95 15.13 -1.45 2.29
C LYS A 95 15.79 -0.11 1.93
N SER A 96 16.47 0.51 2.89
CA SER A 96 17.11 1.81 2.69
C SER A 96 18.29 1.71 1.71
N THR A 97 18.92 0.54 1.58
CA THR A 97 19.94 0.26 0.55
C THR A 97 19.32 0.21 -0.85
N LEU A 98 18.19 -0.49 -1.02
CA LEU A 98 17.45 -0.49 -2.29
C LEU A 98 17.03 0.94 -2.69
N ILE A 99 16.38 1.66 -1.77
CA ILE A 99 15.89 3.02 -2.01
C ILE A 99 17.04 3.95 -2.42
N ARG A 100 18.24 3.83 -1.83
CA ARG A 100 19.42 4.60 -2.25
C ARG A 100 19.86 4.32 -3.69
N VAL A 101 19.82 3.07 -4.16
CA VAL A 101 20.17 2.74 -5.56
C VAL A 101 19.09 3.23 -6.52
N VAL A 102 17.81 3.07 -6.16
CA VAL A 102 16.67 3.56 -6.96
C VAL A 102 16.65 5.08 -7.03
N HIS A 103 17.02 5.79 -5.96
CA HIS A 103 17.14 7.25 -5.95
C HIS A 103 18.24 7.72 -6.94
N LYS A 104 19.38 7.02 -7.00
CA LYS A 104 20.41 7.34 -8.01
C LYS A 104 19.88 7.16 -9.43
N LEU A 105 19.17 6.07 -9.71
CA LEU A 105 18.53 5.84 -11.02
C LEU A 105 17.58 6.98 -11.35
N ALA A 106 16.71 7.37 -10.41
CA ALA A 106 15.77 8.47 -10.58
C ALA A 106 16.49 9.79 -10.93
N GLY A 107 17.60 10.10 -10.26
CA GLY A 107 18.39 11.31 -10.49
C GLY A 107 19.08 11.40 -11.85
N GLU A 108 19.33 10.26 -12.51
CA GLU A 108 19.87 10.21 -13.88
C GLU A 108 18.78 10.35 -14.95
N VAL A 109 17.51 10.05 -14.64
CA VAL A 109 16.42 9.95 -15.63
C VAL A 109 15.33 11.02 -15.49
N LEU A 110 15.29 11.75 -14.37
CA LEU A 110 14.35 12.84 -14.12
C LEU A 110 15.09 14.15 -13.79
N PRO A 111 14.61 15.30 -14.30
CA PRO A 111 15.19 16.60 -13.95
C PRO A 111 14.92 16.95 -12.48
N LYS A 112 15.81 17.74 -11.88
CA LYS A 112 15.86 17.99 -10.42
C LYS A 112 14.56 18.61 -9.89
N GLU A 113 13.88 19.39 -10.72
CA GLU A 113 12.65 20.10 -10.44
C GLU A 113 11.46 19.13 -10.22
N ARG A 114 11.58 17.86 -10.60
CA ARG A 114 10.59 16.81 -10.31
C ARG A 114 10.68 16.28 -8.87
N PHE A 115 11.79 16.51 -8.15
CA PHE A 115 11.95 15.92 -6.82
C PHE A 115 11.24 16.74 -5.74
N GLY A 116 10.43 16.05 -4.92
CA GLY A 116 9.78 16.61 -3.74
C GLY A 116 10.62 16.40 -2.47
N THR A 117 10.58 17.36 -1.55
CA THR A 117 11.28 17.28 -0.25
C THR A 117 10.38 16.73 0.85
N GLN A 118 10.97 15.94 1.76
CA GLN A 118 10.25 15.22 2.83
C GLN A 118 9.62 16.16 3.87
N HIS A 119 10.28 17.30 4.14
CA HIS A 119 9.81 18.34 5.05
C HIS A 119 9.57 19.63 4.24
N THR A 120 8.31 19.88 3.88
CA THR A 120 7.89 21.10 3.19
C THR A 120 6.47 21.46 3.64
N SER A 121 6.14 22.75 3.64
CA SER A 121 4.76 23.18 3.91
C SER A 121 3.88 22.98 2.68
N VAL A 122 2.57 23.04 2.87
CA VAL A 122 1.59 22.94 1.78
C VAL A 122 1.76 24.11 0.79
N GLU A 123 2.02 25.31 1.29
CA GLU A 123 2.32 26.52 0.51
C GLU A 123 3.64 26.40 -0.26
N ALA A 124 4.70 25.91 0.40
CA ALA A 124 6.01 25.75 -0.22
C ALA A 124 5.98 24.67 -1.31
N LEU A 125 5.27 23.56 -1.09
CA LEU A 125 5.05 22.55 -2.11
C LEU A 125 4.28 23.12 -3.32
N PHE A 126 3.21 23.90 -3.07
CA PHE A 126 2.46 24.59 -4.13
C PHE A 126 3.38 25.46 -4.99
N ASP A 127 4.18 26.33 -4.38
CA ASP A 127 5.11 27.21 -5.11
C ASP A 127 6.16 26.42 -5.92
N THR A 128 6.58 25.22 -5.48
CA THR A 128 7.46 24.34 -6.30
C THR A 128 6.74 23.59 -7.41
N MET A 129 5.40 23.47 -7.35
CA MET A 129 4.57 22.79 -8.34
C MET A 129 3.96 23.75 -9.37
N ASP A 130 3.84 25.03 -9.03
CA ASP A 130 3.20 26.07 -9.83
C ASP A 130 3.97 26.40 -11.12
N PRO A 131 3.44 26.06 -12.32
CA PRO A 131 4.10 26.35 -13.58
C PRO A 131 4.32 27.86 -13.82
N GLU A 132 3.47 28.73 -13.28
CA GLU A 132 3.61 30.19 -13.43
C GLU A 132 4.85 30.74 -12.72
N LYS A 133 5.36 30.00 -11.72
CA LYS A 133 6.64 30.28 -11.03
C LYS A 133 7.82 29.46 -11.56
N GLY A 134 7.66 28.75 -12.68
CA GLY A 134 8.67 27.80 -13.18
C GLY A 134 8.76 26.51 -12.35
N GLY A 135 7.76 26.23 -11.52
CA GLY A 135 7.59 24.95 -10.83
C GLY A 135 7.19 23.82 -11.78
N ASN A 136 7.13 22.60 -11.25
CA ASN A 136 6.73 21.42 -12.02
C ASN A 136 5.54 20.70 -11.36
N PRO A 137 4.40 20.54 -12.05
CA PRO A 137 3.14 20.13 -11.43
C PRO A 137 3.08 18.65 -11.04
N ASP A 138 3.96 17.78 -11.56
CA ASP A 138 4.13 16.42 -11.02
C ASP A 138 5.44 16.29 -10.26
N LYS A 139 5.37 15.75 -9.03
CA LYS A 139 6.54 15.48 -8.19
C LYS A 139 6.79 13.98 -7.99
N LEU A 140 8.02 13.66 -7.63
CA LEU A 140 8.47 12.36 -7.15
C LEU A 140 9.08 12.52 -5.76
N PHE A 141 8.51 11.83 -4.77
CA PHE A 141 9.03 11.77 -3.41
C PHE A 141 9.74 10.44 -3.18
N ILE A 142 11.02 10.48 -2.79
CA ILE A 142 11.78 9.29 -2.42
C ILE A 142 12.20 9.43 -0.95
N ILE A 143 11.68 8.54 -0.12
CA ILE A 143 11.67 8.68 1.34
C ILE A 143 12.21 7.39 1.97
N SER A 144 13.46 7.40 2.43
CA SER A 144 14.03 6.22 3.11
C SER A 144 13.53 6.04 4.54
N GLU A 145 13.20 7.13 5.23
CA GLU A 145 12.77 7.17 6.63
C GLU A 145 11.30 7.61 6.75
N GLY A 146 10.39 6.81 6.19
CA GLY A 146 8.95 7.08 6.16
C GLY A 146 8.29 7.17 7.53
N ASN A 147 8.89 6.60 8.57
CA ASN A 147 8.35 6.64 9.93
C ASN A 147 8.18 8.08 10.43
N GLU A 148 9.19 8.94 10.23
CA GLU A 148 9.13 10.34 10.66
C GLU A 148 8.04 11.10 9.88
N VAL A 149 7.93 10.85 8.58
CA VAL A 149 6.96 11.50 7.69
C VAL A 149 5.52 11.10 8.05
N ILE A 150 5.24 9.80 8.22
CA ILE A 150 3.91 9.29 8.59
C ILE A 150 3.52 9.75 9.99
N ASN A 151 4.44 9.70 10.96
CA ASN A 151 4.18 10.22 12.31
C ASN A 151 3.98 11.75 12.32
N GLY A 152 4.67 12.48 11.42
CA GLY A 152 4.41 13.90 11.19
C GLY A 152 2.99 14.16 10.67
N TRP A 153 2.44 13.29 9.82
CA TRP A 153 1.07 13.39 9.33
C TRP A 153 0.00 13.10 10.41
N SER A 154 0.31 12.31 11.45
CA SER A 154 -0.64 12.00 12.54
C SER A 154 -0.77 13.12 13.60
N GLN A 155 0.24 13.98 13.74
CA GLN A 155 0.27 15.04 14.75
C GLN A 155 -0.74 16.16 14.48
N LYS A 156 -1.80 16.20 15.30
CA LYS A 156 -2.81 17.28 15.31
C LYS A 156 -2.13 18.66 15.43
N ASN A 157 -2.60 19.62 14.63
CA ASN A 157 -2.13 21.00 14.56
C ASN A 157 -0.67 21.19 14.07
N SER A 158 -0.03 20.16 13.53
CA SER A 158 1.24 20.32 12.79
C SER A 158 0.99 20.79 11.36
N VAL A 159 1.94 21.53 10.77
CA VAL A 159 1.96 21.84 9.31
C VAL A 159 1.94 20.55 8.47
N ASN A 160 2.53 19.48 9.00
CA ASN A 160 2.63 18.18 8.35
C ASN A 160 1.29 17.41 8.27
N SER A 161 0.35 17.64 9.21
CA SER A 161 -0.98 17.01 9.16
C SER A 161 -1.80 17.42 7.93
N ALA A 162 -1.68 18.67 7.49
CA ALA A 162 -2.27 19.15 6.25
C ALA A 162 -1.60 18.52 5.01
N MET A 163 -0.30 18.25 5.09
CA MET A 163 0.45 17.57 4.02
C MET A 163 -0.06 16.15 3.79
N GLY A 164 -0.36 15.38 4.84
CA GLY A 164 -0.94 14.04 4.70
C GLY A 164 -2.21 14.03 3.85
N LYS A 165 -3.15 14.94 4.13
CA LYS A 165 -4.36 15.11 3.31
C LYS A 165 -4.05 15.58 1.89
N LYS A 166 -3.07 16.47 1.70
CA LYS A 166 -2.67 16.92 0.36
C LYS A 166 -2.04 15.80 -0.46
N MET A 167 -1.29 14.87 0.14
CA MET A 167 -0.75 13.69 -0.56
C MET A 167 -1.85 12.79 -1.14
N LEU A 168 -3.02 12.71 -0.51
CA LEU A 168 -4.17 11.98 -1.08
C LEU A 168 -4.68 12.63 -2.38
N ALA A 169 -4.81 13.96 -2.38
CA ALA A 169 -5.25 14.72 -3.55
C ALA A 169 -4.20 14.73 -4.67
N LEU A 170 -2.90 14.74 -4.34
CA LEU A 170 -1.81 14.64 -5.32
C LEU A 170 -1.73 13.25 -5.97
N HIS A 171 -2.08 12.19 -5.25
CA HIS A 171 -2.20 10.86 -5.86
C HIS A 171 -3.36 10.81 -6.87
N ASP A 172 -4.48 11.45 -6.56
CA ASP A 172 -5.66 11.46 -7.44
C ASP A 172 -5.54 12.52 -8.55
N ALA A 173 -4.48 13.32 -8.53
CA ALA A 173 -4.13 14.38 -9.48
C ALA A 173 -5.15 15.54 -9.56
N ASP A 174 -5.81 15.81 -8.43
CA ASP A 174 -6.83 16.84 -8.29
C ASP A 174 -6.30 18.25 -8.63
N PRO A 175 -7.14 19.13 -9.21
CA PRO A 175 -6.83 20.55 -9.32
C PRO A 175 -6.54 21.16 -7.95
N TRP A 176 -5.54 22.04 -7.88
CA TRP A 176 -5.13 22.69 -6.63
C TRP A 176 -5.15 24.20 -6.80
N SER A 177 -6.02 24.88 -6.05
CA SER A 177 -6.02 26.34 -5.93
C SER A 177 -5.50 26.78 -4.55
N MET A 178 -4.75 27.88 -4.48
CA MET A 178 -4.35 28.53 -3.24
C MET A 178 -4.42 30.05 -3.37
N SER A 179 -4.86 30.73 -2.31
CA SER A 179 -4.89 32.19 -2.24
C SER A 179 -3.76 32.73 -1.37
N PHE A 180 -3.08 33.77 -1.86
CA PHE A 180 -1.87 34.30 -1.22
C PHE A 180 -2.06 35.76 -0.82
N ARG A 181 -1.97 36.04 0.48
CA ARG A 181 -2.12 37.41 1.02
C ARG A 181 -1.05 38.40 0.52
N LYS A 182 0.14 37.92 0.16
CA LYS A 182 1.20 38.75 -0.44
C LYS A 182 0.82 39.23 -1.84
N ASP A 183 0.25 38.34 -2.65
CA ASP A 183 -0.13 38.61 -4.04
C ASP A 183 -1.30 39.62 -4.07
N ALA A 184 -2.24 39.51 -3.11
CA ALA A 184 -3.28 40.53 -2.87
C ALA A 184 -2.71 41.90 -2.44
N ALA A 185 -1.65 41.93 -1.63
CA ALA A 185 -0.99 43.16 -1.20
C ALA A 185 -0.17 43.86 -2.32
N GLN A 186 0.07 43.17 -3.43
CA GLN A 186 0.72 43.72 -4.63
C GLN A 186 -0.27 44.25 -5.68
N GLY A 187 -1.57 44.16 -5.43
CA GLY A 187 -2.60 44.71 -6.32
C GLY A 187 -2.99 43.80 -7.50
N ASN A 188 -2.67 42.50 -7.45
CA ASN A 188 -3.13 41.54 -8.47
C ASN A 188 -4.62 41.23 -8.28
N ASP A 189 -5.44 41.45 -9.32
CA ASP A 189 -6.90 41.24 -9.31
C ASP A 189 -7.32 39.78 -9.05
N THR A 190 -6.44 38.82 -9.32
CA THR A 190 -6.63 37.40 -8.99
C THR A 190 -5.57 36.92 -8.00
N PRO A 191 -5.77 37.10 -6.67
CA PRO A 191 -4.85 36.63 -5.63
C PRO A 191 -4.93 35.10 -5.39
N MET A 192 -5.60 34.36 -6.28
CA MET A 192 -5.75 32.91 -6.25
C MET A 192 -5.02 32.31 -7.45
N ARG A 193 -3.95 31.55 -7.18
CA ARG A 193 -3.22 30.77 -8.19
C ARG A 193 -3.81 29.36 -8.25
N LYS A 194 -3.80 28.73 -9.43
CA LYS A 194 -4.39 27.41 -9.66
C LYS A 194 -3.50 26.54 -10.54
N ILE A 195 -3.26 25.32 -10.08
CA ILE A 195 -2.61 24.24 -10.83
C ILE A 195 -3.72 23.27 -11.25
N GLU A 196 -4.01 23.17 -12.55
CA GLU A 196 -5.15 22.38 -13.07
C GLU A 196 -5.04 20.88 -12.76
N CYS A 197 -3.83 20.36 -12.62
CA CYS A 197 -3.59 18.95 -12.33
C CYS A 197 -2.24 18.80 -11.62
N ALA A 198 -2.26 18.87 -10.28
CA ALA A 198 -1.08 18.73 -9.44
C ALA A 198 -0.96 17.27 -8.98
N SER A 199 0.16 16.60 -9.27
CA SER A 199 0.26 15.15 -9.10
C SER A 199 1.54 14.71 -8.38
N ALA A 200 1.54 13.54 -7.77
CA ALA A 200 2.74 12.99 -7.14
C ALA A 200 2.89 11.48 -7.33
N ASN A 201 4.13 11.05 -7.45
CA ASN A 201 4.59 9.67 -7.28
C ASN A 201 5.40 9.56 -5.98
N MET A 202 5.40 8.40 -5.35
CA MET A 202 6.08 8.21 -4.07
C MET A 202 6.69 6.81 -3.93
N LEU A 203 7.95 6.77 -3.51
CA LEU A 203 8.59 5.58 -2.95
C LEU A 203 8.96 5.87 -1.49
N MET A 204 8.41 5.09 -0.57
CA MET A 204 8.66 5.25 0.86
C MET A 204 9.12 3.92 1.49
N GLY A 205 10.16 3.97 2.34
CA GLY A 205 10.57 2.88 3.24
C GLY A 205 10.11 3.16 4.66
N THR A 206 9.60 2.15 5.36
CA THR A 206 8.99 2.30 6.69
C THR A 206 9.10 0.99 7.49
N THR A 207 8.84 1.01 8.80
CA THR A 207 8.63 -0.21 9.58
C THR A 207 7.21 -0.75 9.39
N THR A 208 7.01 -2.06 9.62
CA THR A 208 5.70 -2.73 9.53
C THR A 208 4.62 -2.03 10.35
N ASN A 209 4.94 -1.66 11.58
CA ASN A 209 3.99 -1.06 12.53
C ASN A 209 3.48 0.32 12.05
N THR A 210 4.31 1.08 11.34
CA THR A 210 3.92 2.39 10.78
C THR A 210 3.29 2.26 9.39
N ALA A 211 3.61 1.19 8.64
CA ALA A 211 3.05 0.92 7.32
C ALA A 211 1.52 0.72 7.31
N GLY A 212 0.94 0.29 8.43
CA GLY A 212 -0.50 0.19 8.60
C GLY A 212 -1.24 1.54 8.66
N PHE A 213 -0.54 2.69 8.74
CA PHE A 213 -1.14 4.03 8.86
C PHE A 213 -2.10 4.21 10.04
N SER A 214 -2.04 3.33 11.06
CA SER A 214 -3.05 3.20 12.13
C SER A 214 -3.32 4.49 12.92
N GLN A 215 -2.32 5.38 13.01
CA GLN A 215 -2.41 6.65 13.73
C GLN A 215 -3.02 7.81 12.91
N LEU A 216 -3.37 7.62 11.63
CA LEU A 216 -3.89 8.68 10.77
C LEU A 216 -5.42 8.76 10.79
N SER A 217 -5.97 9.99 10.80
CA SER A 217 -7.42 10.21 10.60
C SER A 217 -7.91 9.72 9.24
N ASP A 218 -7.04 9.80 8.22
CA ASP A 218 -7.34 9.49 6.83
C ASP A 218 -6.70 8.15 6.41
N ARG A 219 -6.48 7.25 7.39
CA ARG A 219 -5.83 5.93 7.27
C ARG A 219 -6.32 5.13 6.07
N ASP A 220 -7.62 4.94 5.93
CA ASP A 220 -8.20 4.11 4.86
C ASP A 220 -8.00 4.76 3.48
N GLY A 221 -7.94 6.10 3.45
CA GLY A 221 -7.56 6.88 2.28
C GLY A 221 -6.08 6.72 1.89
N MET A 222 -5.18 6.56 2.86
CA MET A 222 -3.77 6.24 2.59
C MET A 222 -3.63 4.78 2.11
N ARG A 223 -4.16 3.82 2.86
CA ARG A 223 -4.08 2.37 2.56
C ARG A 223 -4.46 2.04 1.13
N ARG A 224 -5.57 2.60 0.62
CA ARG A 224 -6.05 2.35 -0.75
C ARG A 224 -5.18 2.94 -1.87
N ARG A 225 -4.21 3.80 -1.55
CA ARG A 225 -3.35 4.50 -2.52
C ARG A 225 -1.91 3.99 -2.52
N PHE A 226 -1.42 3.46 -1.41
CA PHE A 226 -0.10 2.85 -1.32
C PHE A 226 -0.11 1.37 -1.72
N LEU A 227 0.74 1.01 -2.67
CA LEU A 227 1.07 -0.38 -2.98
C LEU A 227 2.09 -0.89 -1.95
N ILE A 228 1.70 -1.88 -1.14
CA ILE A 228 2.47 -2.31 0.04
C ILE A 228 3.29 -3.56 -0.27
N PHE A 229 4.60 -3.50 0.06
CA PHE A 229 5.55 -4.59 -0.06
C PHE A 229 6.13 -4.90 1.33
N ILE A 230 5.84 -6.09 1.84
CA ILE A 230 6.37 -6.55 3.13
C ILE A 230 7.71 -7.25 2.89
N ILE A 231 8.75 -6.78 3.56
CA ILE A 231 10.11 -7.32 3.51
C ILE A 231 10.41 -7.92 4.89
N LYS A 232 10.12 -9.22 5.01
CA LYS A 232 10.33 -10.01 6.23
C LYS A 232 11.82 -10.25 6.50
N GLU A 233 12.57 -10.58 5.46
CA GLU A 233 13.98 -10.96 5.52
C GLU A 233 14.74 -10.57 4.23
N SER A 234 16.08 -10.67 4.25
CA SER A 234 16.90 -10.65 3.03
C SER A 234 16.74 -11.98 2.30
N VAL A 235 16.33 -11.95 1.02
CA VAL A 235 16.10 -13.16 0.21
C VAL A 235 17.38 -13.70 -0.45
N ARG A 236 18.50 -13.00 -0.29
CA ARG A 236 19.83 -13.33 -0.83
C ARG A 236 20.91 -12.57 -0.06
N THR A 237 22.13 -13.09 -0.06
CA THR A 237 23.29 -12.47 0.60
C THR A 237 24.23 -11.84 -0.41
N ILE A 238 24.62 -10.58 -0.20
CA ILE A 238 25.56 -9.85 -1.06
C ILE A 238 26.79 -9.45 -0.23
N TYR A 239 27.84 -10.27 -0.28
CA TYR A 239 29.11 -10.00 0.40
C TYR A 239 29.79 -8.71 -0.12
N TYR A 240 29.76 -8.49 -1.43
CA TYR A 240 30.27 -7.29 -2.09
C TYR A 240 29.35 -6.93 -3.27
N PRO A 241 28.78 -5.72 -3.33
CA PRO A 241 27.96 -5.29 -4.46
C PRO A 241 28.73 -5.39 -5.78
N GLN A 242 28.20 -6.17 -6.74
CA GLN A 242 28.81 -6.35 -8.06
C GLN A 242 28.35 -5.26 -9.06
N GLY A 243 27.57 -4.29 -8.58
CA GLY A 243 27.05 -3.15 -9.32
C GLY A 243 27.19 -1.86 -8.53
N GLY A 244 26.99 -0.74 -9.21
CA GLY A 244 27.09 0.60 -8.64
C GLY A 244 26.86 1.66 -9.71
N ALA A 245 26.67 2.91 -9.30
CA ALA A 245 26.30 4.00 -10.22
C ALA A 245 27.33 4.24 -11.35
N GLU A 246 28.60 3.95 -11.08
CA GLU A 246 29.66 4.09 -12.09
C GLU A 246 29.76 2.93 -13.08
N THR A 247 29.08 1.81 -12.83
CA THR A 247 29.20 0.60 -13.67
C THR A 247 28.52 0.80 -15.04
N PRO A 248 29.09 0.28 -16.14
CA PRO A 248 28.49 0.38 -17.47
C PRO A 248 27.05 -0.10 -17.50
N LYS A 249 26.76 -1.24 -16.86
CA LYS A 249 25.40 -1.81 -16.74
C LYS A 249 24.38 -0.85 -16.10
N PHE A 250 24.80 -0.05 -15.12
CA PHE A 250 23.91 0.96 -14.52
C PHE A 250 23.66 2.13 -15.47
N LYS A 251 24.70 2.57 -16.20
CA LYS A 251 24.59 3.66 -17.18
C LYS A 251 23.73 3.26 -18.38
N GLU A 252 23.86 2.03 -18.86
CA GLU A 252 22.97 1.39 -19.84
C GLU A 252 21.52 1.32 -19.33
N LEU A 253 21.31 0.91 -18.08
CA LEU A 253 19.98 0.85 -17.47
C LEU A 253 19.34 2.24 -17.35
N CYS A 254 20.10 3.27 -16.95
CA CYS A 254 19.60 4.65 -16.89
C CYS A 254 19.32 5.23 -18.28
N LEU A 255 20.16 4.94 -19.28
CA LEU A 255 19.92 5.27 -20.69
C LEU A 255 18.58 4.68 -21.16
N ASN A 256 18.37 3.38 -20.96
CA ASN A 256 17.15 2.68 -21.36
C ASN A 256 15.91 3.19 -20.59
N ALA A 257 16.05 3.49 -19.30
CA ALA A 257 15.00 4.10 -18.49
C ALA A 257 14.61 5.51 -18.98
N SER A 258 15.58 6.32 -19.45
CA SER A 258 15.31 7.68 -19.97
C SER A 258 14.39 7.70 -21.19
N VAL A 259 14.29 6.58 -21.94
CA VAL A 259 13.38 6.43 -23.08
C VAL A 259 11.90 6.49 -22.66
N LEU A 260 11.56 6.14 -21.41
CA LEU A 260 10.21 6.33 -20.86
C LEU A 260 9.76 7.79 -20.96
N GLY A 261 10.67 8.74 -20.74
CA GLY A 261 10.41 10.18 -20.85
C GLY A 261 10.18 10.67 -22.28
N GLN A 262 10.31 9.81 -23.29
CA GLN A 262 10.08 10.10 -24.72
C GLN A 262 8.76 9.50 -25.25
N ILE A 263 8.09 8.64 -24.47
CA ILE A 263 6.78 8.07 -24.82
C ILE A 263 5.70 9.11 -24.51
N ALA A 264 4.75 9.29 -25.43
CA ALA A 264 3.64 10.23 -25.27
C ALA A 264 2.37 9.75 -25.99
N GLY A 265 1.23 10.32 -25.61
CA GLY A 265 -0.06 10.09 -26.25
C GLY A 265 -1.06 9.32 -25.40
N ASP A 266 -2.20 9.02 -26.02
CA ASP A 266 -3.32 8.34 -25.38
C ASP A 266 -3.18 6.82 -25.51
N VAL A 267 -3.18 6.13 -24.37
CA VAL A 267 -3.23 4.68 -24.24
C VAL A 267 -4.65 4.20 -24.49
N ASP A 268 -4.79 3.24 -25.40
CA ASP A 268 -6.04 2.54 -25.70
C ASP A 268 -5.93 1.05 -25.38
N MET A 269 -7.04 0.31 -25.47
CA MET A 269 -7.10 -1.13 -25.24
C MET A 269 -7.46 -1.88 -26.53
N ASP A 270 -6.81 -3.00 -26.79
CA ASP A 270 -7.31 -4.00 -27.74
C ASP A 270 -8.57 -4.70 -27.16
N ASP A 271 -9.27 -5.47 -28.00
CA ASP A 271 -10.52 -6.12 -27.57
C ASP A 271 -10.29 -7.24 -26.55
N SER A 272 -9.08 -7.83 -26.50
CA SER A 272 -8.69 -8.80 -25.48
C SER A 272 -8.51 -8.13 -24.10
N ALA A 273 -7.92 -6.93 -24.07
CA ALA A 273 -7.79 -6.11 -22.87
C ALA A 273 -9.17 -5.63 -22.39
N LYS A 274 -10.05 -5.17 -23.29
CA LYS A 274 -11.43 -4.80 -22.95
C LYS A 274 -12.20 -5.96 -22.32
N THR A 275 -12.06 -7.17 -22.87
CA THR A 275 -12.72 -8.38 -22.34
C THR A 275 -12.25 -8.71 -20.92
N GLU A 276 -10.94 -8.73 -20.68
CA GLU A 276 -10.40 -8.97 -19.33
C GLU A 276 -10.73 -7.85 -18.36
N TRP A 277 -10.73 -6.60 -18.83
CA TRP A 277 -11.14 -5.45 -18.04
C TRP A 277 -12.59 -5.56 -17.55
N ILE A 278 -13.52 -5.95 -18.45
CA ILE A 278 -14.92 -6.19 -18.10
C ILE A 278 -15.06 -7.35 -17.10
N ARG A 279 -14.27 -8.43 -17.24
CA ARG A 279 -14.24 -9.52 -16.26
C ARG A 279 -13.83 -9.00 -14.88
N ILE A 280 -12.69 -8.32 -14.76
CA ILE A 280 -12.20 -7.77 -13.49
C ILE A 280 -13.23 -6.83 -12.85
N GLN A 281 -13.88 -5.97 -13.64
CA GLN A 281 -14.95 -5.10 -13.16
C GLN A 281 -16.15 -5.87 -12.58
N ASN A 282 -16.53 -6.99 -13.20
CA ASN A 282 -17.63 -7.82 -12.72
C ASN A 282 -17.23 -8.64 -11.47
N ASP A 283 -16.02 -9.19 -11.45
CA ASP A 283 -15.47 -9.93 -10.32
C ASP A 283 -15.37 -9.04 -9.07
N ASN A 284 -14.81 -7.83 -9.20
CA ASN A 284 -14.71 -6.88 -8.09
C ASN A 284 -16.10 -6.42 -7.61
N ARG A 285 -17.07 -6.21 -8.50
CA ARG A 285 -18.47 -5.90 -8.10
C ARG A 285 -19.13 -7.06 -7.37
N ALA A 286 -18.89 -8.30 -7.79
CA ALA A 286 -19.40 -9.49 -7.10
C ALA A 286 -18.75 -9.64 -5.71
N LYS A 287 -17.43 -9.43 -5.60
CA LYS A 287 -16.71 -9.45 -4.33
C LYS A 287 -17.19 -8.37 -3.37
N LEU A 288 -17.34 -7.12 -3.83
CA LEU A 288 -17.88 -6.01 -3.03
C LEU A 288 -19.31 -6.29 -2.55
N LYS A 289 -20.18 -6.89 -3.38
CA LYS A 289 -21.52 -7.31 -2.94
C LYS A 289 -21.48 -8.34 -1.80
N ARG A 290 -20.56 -9.32 -1.85
CA ARG A 290 -20.38 -10.32 -0.79
C ARG A 290 -19.87 -9.66 0.50
N LEU A 291 -18.82 -8.84 0.41
CA LEU A 291 -18.25 -8.12 1.56
C LEU A 291 -19.27 -7.19 2.23
N ASN A 292 -20.13 -6.53 1.45
CA ASN A 292 -21.21 -5.68 1.96
C ASN A 292 -22.37 -6.45 2.62
N VAL A 293 -22.46 -7.77 2.46
CA VAL A 293 -23.44 -8.62 3.18
C VAL A 293 -22.85 -9.16 4.48
N LEU A 294 -21.52 -9.29 4.56
CA LEU A 294 -20.76 -9.76 5.73
C LEU A 294 -20.49 -8.63 6.77
N THR A 295 -21.21 -7.51 6.71
CA THR A 295 -20.90 -6.27 7.47
C THR A 295 -21.28 -6.34 8.95
N GLY A 296 -20.53 -7.14 9.72
CA GLY A 296 -20.43 -7.06 11.17
C GLY A 296 -19.03 -6.69 11.69
N GLY A 297 -17.96 -6.89 10.88
CA GLY A 297 -16.56 -6.75 11.32
C GLY A 297 -15.75 -5.71 10.55
N GLN A 298 -14.73 -5.13 11.22
CA GLN A 298 -13.88 -4.07 10.65
C GLN A 298 -13.04 -4.53 9.44
N SER A 299 -12.59 -5.79 9.44
CA SER A 299 -11.76 -6.38 8.38
C SER A 299 -12.45 -6.35 6.99
N ALA A 300 -13.74 -6.69 6.92
CA ALA A 300 -14.50 -6.68 5.66
C ALA A 300 -14.63 -5.27 5.04
N ALA A 301 -14.66 -4.21 5.87
CA ALA A 301 -14.71 -2.83 5.41
C ALA A 301 -13.36 -2.36 4.82
N ILE A 302 -12.24 -2.82 5.40
CA ILE A 302 -10.89 -2.57 4.88
C ILE A 302 -10.73 -3.27 3.53
N GLU A 303 -11.08 -4.55 3.44
CA GLU A 303 -11.00 -5.30 2.19
C GLU A 303 -11.88 -4.70 1.09
N ALA A 304 -13.12 -4.31 1.40
CA ALA A 304 -14.00 -3.63 0.45
C ALA A 304 -13.39 -2.30 -0.04
N THR A 305 -12.73 -1.55 0.84
CA THR A 305 -12.03 -0.31 0.48
C THR A 305 -10.89 -0.58 -0.51
N LEU A 306 -10.05 -1.60 -0.27
CA LEU A 306 -8.95 -1.95 -1.17
C LEU A 306 -9.47 -2.44 -2.53
N VAL A 307 -10.40 -3.40 -2.54
CA VAL A 307 -11.02 -3.98 -3.76
C VAL A 307 -11.69 -2.91 -4.64
N SER A 308 -12.22 -1.84 -4.04
CA SER A 308 -12.79 -0.71 -4.78
C SER A 308 -11.76 0.10 -5.58
N THR A 309 -10.49 0.08 -5.18
CA THR A 309 -9.40 0.86 -5.79
C THR A 309 -8.49 0.08 -6.73
N GLU A 310 -8.48 -1.26 -6.66
CA GLU A 310 -7.71 -2.12 -7.56
C GLU A 310 -7.88 -1.75 -9.06
N PRO A 311 -9.10 -1.45 -9.58
CA PRO A 311 -9.30 -1.01 -10.95
C PRO A 311 -8.37 0.11 -11.42
N SER A 312 -8.18 1.14 -10.61
CA SER A 312 -7.34 2.30 -10.96
C SER A 312 -5.87 1.89 -11.02
N HIS A 313 -5.38 1.19 -10.00
CA HIS A 313 -4.00 0.71 -9.95
C HIS A 313 -3.66 -0.29 -11.06
N ILE A 314 -4.60 -1.18 -11.41
CA ILE A 314 -4.43 -2.14 -12.52
C ILE A 314 -4.18 -1.40 -13.83
N MET A 315 -4.95 -0.36 -14.15
CA MET A 315 -4.75 0.42 -15.37
C MET A 315 -3.43 1.19 -15.38
N LYS A 316 -3.02 1.77 -14.24
CA LYS A 316 -1.72 2.45 -14.10
C LYS A 316 -0.56 1.48 -14.33
N VAL A 317 -0.55 0.34 -13.63
CA VAL A 317 0.51 -0.67 -13.71
C VAL A 317 0.54 -1.33 -15.09
N ALA A 318 -0.62 -1.66 -15.68
CA ALA A 318 -0.68 -2.21 -17.04
C ALA A 318 -0.08 -1.25 -18.08
N THR A 319 -0.33 0.05 -17.94
CA THR A 319 0.25 1.10 -18.79
C THR A 319 1.76 1.17 -18.64
N ILE A 320 2.28 1.18 -17.42
CA ILE A 320 3.73 1.24 -17.16
C ILE A 320 4.41 -0.02 -17.69
N PHE A 321 3.82 -1.21 -17.48
CA PHE A 321 4.30 -2.46 -18.06
C PHE A 321 4.37 -2.40 -19.59
N ALA A 322 3.31 -1.96 -20.26
CA ALA A 322 3.28 -1.84 -21.72
C ALA A 322 4.33 -0.83 -22.23
N CYS A 323 4.49 0.31 -21.56
CA CYS A 323 5.53 1.30 -21.91
C CYS A 323 6.95 0.72 -21.75
N CYS A 324 7.17 -0.15 -20.75
CA CYS A 324 8.45 -0.83 -20.56
C CYS A 324 8.73 -1.92 -21.61
N GLU A 325 7.71 -2.49 -22.27
CA GLU A 325 7.92 -3.43 -23.39
C GLU A 325 8.37 -2.73 -24.68
N LEU A 326 8.13 -1.43 -24.83
CA LEU A 326 8.61 -0.63 -25.97
C LEU A 326 10.12 -0.31 -25.90
N ILE A 327 10.78 -0.58 -24.77
CA ILE A 327 12.20 -0.29 -24.57
C ILE A 327 13.01 -1.51 -25.02
N ASP A 328 13.81 -1.34 -26.07
CA ASP A 328 14.88 -2.29 -26.39
C ASP A 328 15.93 -2.23 -25.26
N PRO A 329 16.12 -3.32 -24.49
CA PRO A 329 17.02 -3.30 -23.34
C PRO A 329 18.50 -3.51 -23.72
N TYR A 330 18.83 -3.68 -25.00
CA TYR A 330 20.19 -3.94 -25.49
C TYR A 330 20.89 -2.70 -26.05
N VAL A 331 20.25 -1.52 -25.98
CA VAL A 331 20.85 -0.29 -26.50
C VAL A 331 21.89 0.24 -25.52
N THR A 332 23.13 0.37 -25.99
CA THR A 332 24.29 0.76 -25.17
C THR A 332 24.77 2.19 -25.44
N SER A 333 24.18 2.90 -26.42
CA SER A 333 24.51 4.30 -26.71
C SER A 333 23.33 5.09 -27.30
N TYR A 334 23.32 6.41 -27.11
CA TYR A 334 22.38 7.29 -27.83
C TYR A 334 22.56 7.23 -29.36
N THR A 335 23.79 6.97 -29.85
CA THR A 335 24.06 6.79 -31.29
C THR A 335 23.40 5.54 -31.86
N SER A 336 23.24 4.47 -31.08
CA SER A 336 22.55 3.26 -31.54
C SER A 336 21.04 3.42 -31.63
N TYR A 337 20.41 4.33 -30.85
CA TYR A 337 19.01 4.70 -31.08
C TYR A 337 18.78 5.32 -32.46
N SER A 338 19.67 6.20 -32.92
CA SER A 338 19.53 6.85 -34.24
C SER A 338 19.62 5.87 -35.42
N SER A 339 20.39 4.78 -35.30
CA SER A 339 20.52 3.75 -36.34
C SER A 339 19.32 2.81 -36.45
N TYR A 340 18.47 2.70 -35.41
CA TYR A 340 17.22 1.92 -35.44
C TYR A 340 16.01 2.75 -35.90
N GLY A 341 16.24 3.91 -36.52
CA GLY A 341 15.16 4.80 -37.00
C GLY A 341 14.40 5.50 -35.87
N VAL A 342 14.92 5.48 -34.63
CA VAL A 342 14.37 6.29 -33.53
C VAL A 342 14.82 7.73 -33.77
N PRO A 343 13.90 8.67 -34.05
CA PRO A 343 14.30 10.03 -34.37
C PRO A 343 14.93 10.70 -33.15
N LEU A 344 16.06 11.37 -33.36
CA LEU A 344 16.53 12.46 -32.46
C LEU A 344 15.59 13.68 -32.49
N ASP A 345 14.59 13.62 -33.36
CA ASP A 345 13.57 14.62 -33.63
C ASP A 345 12.53 14.62 -32.49
N ARG A 346 12.59 15.64 -31.63
CA ARG A 346 11.73 15.78 -30.44
C ARG A 346 10.23 15.86 -30.77
N GLU A 347 9.89 16.12 -32.03
CA GLU A 347 8.52 16.20 -32.52
C GLU A 347 7.90 14.82 -32.86
N LYS A 348 8.71 13.75 -32.91
CA LYS A 348 8.25 12.36 -33.10
C LYS A 348 8.32 11.57 -31.80
N SER A 349 7.54 12.00 -30.80
CA SER A 349 7.32 11.22 -29.59
C SER A 349 6.84 9.82 -29.94
N ARG A 350 7.33 8.79 -29.25
CA ARG A 350 6.85 7.42 -29.44
C ARG A 350 5.38 7.34 -29.00
N ASP A 351 4.51 6.89 -29.90
CA ASP A 351 3.10 6.69 -29.59
C ASP A 351 2.93 5.76 -28.38
N ALA A 352 1.99 6.11 -27.51
CA ALA A 352 1.64 5.32 -26.35
C ALA A 352 1.15 3.91 -26.76
N PRO A 353 1.48 2.86 -25.99
CA PRO A 353 1.17 1.49 -26.37
C PRO A 353 -0.34 1.19 -26.32
N ILE A 354 -0.78 0.24 -27.15
CA ILE A 354 -2.09 -0.39 -27.01
C ILE A 354 -1.98 -1.50 -25.95
N LEU A 355 -2.83 -1.46 -24.93
CA LEU A 355 -2.89 -2.49 -23.91
C LEU A 355 -3.54 -3.76 -24.46
N THR A 356 -3.06 -4.90 -23.96
CA THR A 356 -3.51 -6.24 -24.36
C THR A 356 -3.90 -7.04 -23.12
N SER A 357 -4.63 -8.14 -23.28
CA SER A 357 -5.02 -9.03 -22.16
C SER A 357 -3.84 -9.47 -21.29
N LYS A 358 -2.64 -9.63 -21.86
CA LYS A 358 -1.38 -9.89 -21.15
C LYS A 358 -1.08 -8.80 -20.11
N HIS A 359 -1.12 -7.53 -20.53
CA HIS A 359 -0.83 -6.38 -19.67
C HIS A 359 -1.80 -6.28 -18.50
N ILE A 360 -3.11 -6.43 -18.78
CA ILE A 360 -4.18 -6.42 -17.77
C ILE A 360 -4.00 -7.56 -16.76
N LYS A 361 -3.71 -8.79 -17.21
CA LYS A 361 -3.52 -9.96 -16.33
C LYS A 361 -2.30 -9.85 -15.41
N TYR A 362 -1.17 -9.35 -15.90
CA TYR A 362 0.01 -9.14 -15.05
C TYR A 362 -0.25 -8.04 -14.02
N ALA A 363 -0.92 -6.95 -14.40
CA ALA A 363 -1.28 -5.88 -13.48
C ALA A 363 -2.31 -6.35 -12.43
N GLU A 364 -3.34 -7.11 -12.81
CA GLU A 364 -4.31 -7.70 -11.87
C GLU A 364 -3.62 -8.54 -10.78
N LYS A 365 -2.75 -9.48 -11.17
CA LYS A 365 -2.02 -10.32 -10.23
C LYS A 365 -1.08 -9.51 -9.33
N PHE A 366 -0.38 -8.52 -9.90
CA PHE A 366 0.52 -7.64 -9.15
C PHE A 366 -0.24 -6.80 -8.11
N ILE A 367 -1.42 -6.29 -8.46
CA ILE A 367 -2.25 -5.52 -7.53
C ILE A 367 -2.90 -6.41 -6.47
N LYS A 368 -3.35 -7.62 -6.80
CA LYS A 368 -3.85 -8.60 -5.80
C LYS A 368 -2.80 -8.97 -4.76
N GLN A 369 -1.54 -9.16 -5.17
CA GLN A 369 -0.41 -9.32 -4.24
C GLN A 369 -0.26 -8.12 -3.28
N CYS A 370 -0.42 -6.88 -3.78
CA CYS A 370 -0.34 -5.67 -2.97
C CYS A 370 -1.54 -5.54 -2.00
N THR A 371 -2.76 -5.86 -2.46
CA THR A 371 -3.97 -5.94 -1.63
C THR A 371 -3.80 -6.95 -0.49
N TYR A 372 -3.30 -8.16 -0.80
CA TYR A 372 -3.01 -9.19 0.19
C TYR A 372 -2.00 -8.70 1.23
N ASN A 373 -0.89 -8.10 0.79
CA ASN A 373 0.11 -7.52 1.69
C ASN A 373 -0.48 -6.45 2.62
N ALA A 374 -1.38 -5.60 2.13
CA ALA A 374 -2.05 -4.59 2.96
C ALA A 374 -2.94 -5.23 4.04
N LEU A 375 -3.73 -6.25 3.69
CA LEU A 375 -4.57 -7.00 4.63
C LEU A 375 -3.74 -7.74 5.71
N GLN A 376 -2.55 -8.23 5.35
CA GLN A 376 -1.65 -8.91 6.30
C GLN A 376 -1.12 -7.96 7.39
N LEU A 377 -0.87 -6.68 7.08
CA LEU A 377 -0.48 -5.70 8.11
C LEU A 377 -1.58 -5.45 9.15
N ASP A 378 -2.84 -5.51 8.74
CA ASP A 378 -3.98 -5.33 9.63
C ASP A 378 -4.21 -6.53 10.55
N ARG A 379 -4.12 -7.77 10.01
CA ARG A 379 -4.22 -9.00 10.82
C ARG A 379 -3.17 -9.03 11.95
N VAL A 380 -1.95 -8.53 11.70
CA VAL A 380 -0.90 -8.43 12.72
C VAL A 380 -1.21 -7.36 13.76
N ALA A 381 -1.67 -6.18 13.34
CA ALA A 381 -2.02 -5.09 14.25
C ALA A 381 -3.18 -5.46 15.21
N ASP A 382 -4.18 -6.19 14.72
CA ASP A 382 -5.26 -6.73 15.55
C ASP A 382 -4.71 -7.76 16.56
N THR A 383 -3.78 -8.63 16.14
CA THR A 383 -3.18 -9.66 17.01
C THR A 383 -2.35 -9.07 18.15
N ASP A 384 -1.48 -8.09 17.86
CA ASP A 384 -0.65 -7.42 18.88
C ASP A 384 -1.53 -6.66 19.89
N THR A 385 -2.59 -5.99 19.42
CA THR A 385 -3.55 -5.27 20.28
C THR A 385 -4.28 -6.24 21.21
N ILE A 386 -4.74 -7.39 20.68
CA ILE A 386 -5.38 -8.45 21.47
C ILE A 386 -4.41 -9.02 22.51
N GLN A 387 -3.12 -9.22 22.16
CA GLN A 387 -2.12 -9.72 23.11
C GLN A 387 -1.77 -8.72 24.22
N GLU A 388 -1.62 -7.42 23.91
CA GLU A 388 -1.37 -6.40 24.94
C GLU A 388 -2.57 -6.24 25.88
N GLU A 389 -3.81 -6.24 25.36
CA GLU A 389 -5.01 -6.21 26.21
C GLU A 389 -5.14 -7.49 27.04
N PHE A 390 -4.87 -8.67 26.47
CA PHE A 390 -4.88 -9.93 27.21
C PHE A 390 -3.83 -9.95 28.33
N PHE A 391 -2.60 -9.52 28.06
CA PHE A 391 -1.52 -9.50 29.06
C PHE A 391 -1.80 -8.50 30.20
N GLN A 392 -2.41 -7.34 29.90
CA GLN A 392 -2.85 -6.40 30.92
C GLN A 392 -4.02 -6.94 31.76
N ILE A 393 -4.96 -7.68 31.16
CA ILE A 393 -6.03 -8.37 31.88
C ILE A 393 -5.43 -9.47 32.76
N GLU A 394 -4.58 -10.34 32.20
CA GLU A 394 -3.93 -11.46 32.90
C GLU A 394 -3.10 -10.97 34.09
N THR A 395 -2.35 -9.88 33.94
CA THR A 395 -1.59 -9.26 35.06
C THR A 395 -2.52 -8.72 36.16
N LYS A 396 -3.57 -7.96 35.80
CA LYS A 396 -4.57 -7.43 36.76
C LYS A 396 -5.38 -8.54 37.44
N VAL A 397 -5.56 -9.66 36.76
CA VAL A 397 -6.20 -10.87 37.28
C VAL A 397 -5.26 -11.55 38.27
N PHE A 398 -4.00 -11.83 37.90
CA PHE A 398 -2.99 -12.44 38.78
C PHE A 398 -2.74 -11.65 40.07
N ASP A 399 -2.56 -10.32 39.97
CA ASP A 399 -2.36 -9.45 41.14
C ASP A 399 -3.53 -9.53 42.14
N ASN A 400 -4.76 -9.73 41.66
CA ASN A 400 -5.93 -9.92 42.51
C ASN A 400 -6.14 -11.37 42.95
N TYR A 401 -5.72 -12.37 42.16
CA TYR A 401 -5.76 -13.79 42.54
C TYR A 401 -4.86 -14.08 43.74
N SER A 402 -3.76 -13.33 43.93
CA SER A 402 -2.91 -13.42 45.12
C SER A 402 -3.66 -13.24 46.46
N LYS A 403 -4.88 -12.68 46.44
CA LYS A 403 -5.75 -12.45 47.61
C LYS A 403 -6.85 -13.50 47.80
N TYR A 404 -7.07 -14.39 46.83
CA TYR A 404 -8.09 -15.43 46.89
C TYR A 404 -7.42 -16.80 46.90
N THR A 405 -7.53 -17.51 48.01
CA THR A 405 -7.03 -18.88 48.17
C THR A 405 -7.85 -19.84 47.30
N CYS A 406 -7.41 -20.04 46.07
CA CYS A 406 -7.86 -21.09 45.17
C CYS A 406 -6.92 -22.29 45.28
N ASP A 407 -7.45 -23.50 45.31
CA ASP A 407 -6.62 -24.71 45.21
C ASP A 407 -5.99 -24.78 43.81
N LEU A 408 -4.67 -24.64 43.74
CA LEU A 408 -3.89 -24.69 42.51
C LEU A 408 -3.47 -26.15 42.24
N GLU A 409 -4.10 -26.82 41.28
CA GLU A 409 -3.68 -28.16 40.84
C GLU A 409 -2.52 -28.04 39.85
N GLN A 410 -1.34 -28.55 40.19
CA GLN A 410 -0.21 -28.56 39.26
C GLN A 410 -0.47 -29.55 38.11
N GLU A 411 -0.27 -29.15 36.86
CA GLU A 411 -0.48 -30.06 35.72
C GLU A 411 0.53 -31.22 35.75
N PRO A 412 0.08 -32.49 35.67
CA PRO A 412 0.97 -33.65 35.66
C PRO A 412 2.01 -33.57 34.55
N GLY A 413 3.29 -33.59 34.92
CA GLY A 413 4.42 -33.56 33.99
C GLY A 413 4.86 -32.16 33.54
N LYS A 414 4.22 -31.07 34.00
CA LYS A 414 4.68 -29.70 33.74
C LYS A 414 5.15 -29.01 35.02
N LYS A 415 6.37 -28.50 34.99
CA LYS A 415 6.88 -27.64 36.07
C LYS A 415 6.26 -26.26 35.91
N ASP A 416 5.84 -25.67 37.03
CA ASP A 416 5.38 -24.28 37.13
C ASP A 416 4.11 -23.93 36.31
N VAL A 417 3.34 -24.93 35.87
CA VAL A 417 2.01 -24.77 35.25
C VAL A 417 0.94 -25.27 36.22
N PHE A 418 0.05 -24.36 36.63
CA PHE A 418 -1.06 -24.64 37.55
C PHE A 418 -2.39 -24.47 36.83
N LYS A 419 -3.29 -25.43 37.02
CA LYS A 419 -4.66 -25.43 36.51
C LYS A 419 -5.58 -24.87 37.59
N VAL A 420 -6.42 -23.91 37.21
CA VAL A 420 -7.41 -23.29 38.12
C VAL A 420 -8.81 -23.56 37.58
N SER A 421 -9.61 -24.29 38.35
CA SER A 421 -10.99 -24.63 37.99
C SER A 421 -11.97 -23.69 38.69
N LEU A 422 -12.57 -22.75 37.94
CA LEU A 422 -13.54 -21.80 38.47
C LEU A 422 -14.92 -21.95 37.85
N LYS A 423 -15.96 -21.81 38.68
CA LYS A 423 -17.33 -21.73 38.21
C LYS A 423 -17.56 -20.36 37.57
N LYS A 424 -18.37 -20.33 36.51
CA LYS A 424 -18.75 -19.08 35.80
C LYS A 424 -19.26 -17.99 36.74
N SER A 425 -19.95 -18.36 37.83
CA SER A 425 -20.43 -17.47 38.89
C SER A 425 -19.32 -16.82 39.74
N GLU A 426 -18.22 -17.52 39.98
CA GLU A 426 -17.05 -17.02 40.74
C GLU A 426 -16.26 -16.04 39.87
N LEU A 427 -16.00 -16.41 38.62
CA LEU A 427 -15.36 -15.55 37.61
C LEU A 427 -16.14 -14.24 37.38
N THR A 428 -17.48 -14.32 37.31
CA THR A 428 -18.36 -13.14 37.17
C THR A 428 -18.33 -12.25 38.42
N ARG A 429 -18.22 -12.81 39.63
CA ARG A 429 -18.08 -12.04 40.87
C ARG A 429 -16.73 -11.31 40.91
N LEU A 430 -15.64 -11.96 40.54
CA LEU A 430 -14.29 -11.39 40.48
C LEU A 430 -14.21 -10.14 39.58
N VAL A 431 -14.82 -10.20 38.37
CA VAL A 431 -14.92 -9.02 37.49
C VAL A 431 -15.79 -7.93 38.13
N SER A 432 -16.94 -8.30 38.70
CA SER A 432 -17.87 -7.36 39.33
C SER A 432 -17.28 -6.60 40.53
N SER A 433 -16.33 -7.21 41.27
CA SER A 433 -15.65 -6.56 42.41
C SER A 433 -14.65 -5.48 42.01
N ASN A 434 -14.20 -5.43 40.76
CA ASN A 434 -13.24 -4.43 40.27
C ASN A 434 -13.91 -3.15 39.72
N GLY A 435 -15.20 -2.93 40.00
CA GLY A 435 -15.93 -1.71 39.65
C GLY A 435 -16.49 -1.67 38.22
N GLU A 436 -16.09 -2.59 37.36
CA GLU A 436 -16.61 -2.73 36.00
C GLU A 436 -17.76 -3.74 35.95
N ARG A 437 -18.97 -3.27 35.61
CA ARG A 437 -20.14 -4.14 35.42
C ARG A 437 -20.17 -4.69 33.99
N GLY A 438 -19.54 -5.85 33.79
CA GLY A 438 -19.58 -6.64 32.55
C GLY A 438 -20.05 -8.08 32.78
N SER A 439 -20.44 -8.77 31.71
CA SER A 439 -20.80 -10.20 31.74
C SER A 439 -19.85 -11.00 30.85
N ILE A 440 -19.24 -12.04 31.40
CA ILE A 440 -18.31 -12.91 30.65
C ILE A 440 -19.11 -13.84 29.73
N LYS A 441 -18.87 -13.74 28.42
CA LYS A 441 -19.25 -14.75 27.44
C LYS A 441 -18.06 -15.67 27.14
N THR A 442 -18.38 -16.90 26.77
CA THR A 442 -17.42 -17.89 26.30
C THR A 442 -17.66 -18.06 24.80
N ASP A 443 -16.73 -17.63 23.95
CA ASP A 443 -16.82 -17.94 22.53
C ASP A 443 -16.37 -19.39 22.30
N ARG A 444 -17.19 -20.17 21.59
CA ARG A 444 -16.87 -21.57 21.30
C ARG A 444 -15.91 -21.69 20.10
N LEU A 445 -15.73 -20.65 19.28
CA LEU A 445 -14.91 -20.72 18.06
C LEU A 445 -13.41 -20.93 18.32
N HIS A 446 -12.87 -20.45 19.45
CA HIS A 446 -11.41 -20.42 19.68
C HIS A 446 -10.94 -21.11 20.97
N LYS A 447 -11.84 -21.77 21.73
CA LYS A 447 -11.56 -22.34 23.08
C LYS A 447 -10.98 -21.35 24.11
N VAL A 448 -11.10 -20.04 23.88
CA VAL A 448 -10.64 -18.98 24.78
C VAL A 448 -11.84 -18.20 25.31
N ILE A 449 -11.82 -17.85 26.59
CA ILE A 449 -12.85 -17.00 27.21
C ILE A 449 -12.44 -15.53 27.05
N LEU A 450 -13.22 -14.77 26.29
CA LEU A 450 -13.00 -13.33 26.06
C LEU A 450 -14.05 -12.50 26.83
N PRO A 451 -13.64 -11.57 27.71
CA PRO A 451 -14.58 -10.70 28.43
C PRO A 451 -15.07 -9.52 27.56
N GLU A 452 -16.32 -9.54 27.10
CA GLU A 452 -16.97 -8.38 26.46
C GLU A 452 -17.32 -7.27 27.49
N MET A 453 -16.69 -6.10 27.39
CA MET A 453 -17.09 -4.90 28.13
C MET A 453 -18.24 -4.13 27.46
N ASN A 454 -19.47 -4.56 27.70
CA ASN A 454 -20.66 -3.87 27.20
C ASN A 454 -20.99 -2.60 28.01
N LYS A 455 -20.76 -1.41 27.45
CA LYS A 455 -21.29 -0.14 27.99
C LYS A 455 -22.83 -0.12 27.90
N ILE A 456 -23.46 0.32 28.98
CA ILE A 456 -24.90 0.14 29.26
C ILE A 456 -25.79 0.95 28.30
N GLY A 457 -26.76 0.30 27.63
CA GLY A 457 -27.65 0.99 26.67
C GLY A 457 -28.87 0.22 26.13
N ARG A 458 -29.67 -0.46 26.99
CA ARG A 458 -31.00 -1.07 26.71
C ARG A 458 -31.14 -2.15 25.59
N ARG A 459 -31.45 -3.39 26.03
CA ARG A 459 -32.55 -4.31 25.60
C ARG A 459 -32.83 -4.46 24.09
N HIS A 460 -32.80 -5.64 23.46
CA HIS A 460 -33.55 -6.91 23.71
C HIS A 460 -32.94 -8.02 22.79
N ILE A 461 -33.25 -9.34 22.81
CA ILE A 461 -34.16 -10.26 23.53
C ILE A 461 -33.40 -11.62 23.68
N GLY A 462 -33.57 -12.40 24.76
CA GLY A 462 -34.28 -13.69 24.69
C GLY A 462 -33.43 -14.84 25.27
N GLU A 463 -34.04 -15.79 25.97
CA GLU A 463 -33.38 -16.96 26.57
C GLU A 463 -33.48 -18.18 25.64
N GLU A 464 -32.49 -19.06 25.62
CA GLU A 464 -32.65 -20.48 26.00
C GLU A 464 -31.30 -21.24 26.06
N ASP A 465 -31.10 -21.95 27.18
CA ASP A 465 -30.31 -23.14 27.50
C ASP A 465 -28.96 -23.53 26.83
N GLY A 466 -28.13 -24.22 27.63
CA GLY A 466 -27.21 -25.25 27.11
C GLY A 466 -25.71 -25.10 27.41
N SER A 467 -25.34 -25.26 28.69
CA SER A 467 -24.06 -25.75 29.24
C SER A 467 -22.80 -25.94 28.34
N VAL A 468 -21.62 -25.59 28.89
CA VAL A 468 -20.31 -26.13 28.47
C VAL A 468 -19.54 -26.56 29.71
N ILE A 469 -18.86 -27.71 29.62
CA ILE A 469 -17.90 -28.26 30.59
C ILE A 469 -16.50 -28.05 30.01
N TYR A 470 -15.51 -27.72 30.85
CA TYR A 470 -14.13 -27.37 30.48
C TYR A 470 -13.30 -28.58 30.00
#